data_AF-A0A7G2UB14-F1
#
_entry.id   AF-A0A7G2UB14-F1
#
_cell.length_a   1.000
_cell.length_b   1.000
_cell.length_c   1.000
_cell.angle_alpha   90.00
_cell.angle_beta   90.00
_cell.angle_gamma   90.00
#
_symmetry.space_group_name_H-M   'P 1'
#
loop_
_entity.id
_entity.type
_entity.pdbx_description
1 polymer ?
#
loop_
_entity_poly.entity_id
_entity_poly.type
_entity_poly.pdbx_seq_one_letter_code
_entity_poly.pdbx_strand_id
1 'polypeptide(L)'
;MLPIFQLRVDELPSIPKALEGVKLLTLWFDVHTKHVWDARNGKGFVIRTYPSLKGLQPLGPGYREHATMPTFPIRWHNLEQDLPDWSDFVDTIPTAVARAPDSEWFFGHPGNASRANLQQDKPLKIGGYSQWWQEPQDVGEGEFVFLLDSTPRGQFGLPAGGSANFFKEGNSWRMLADNS
;
A
#
# COMPACT_ATOMS: atom_id res chain seq x y z
N MET A 1 16.28 10.56 -4.21
CA MET A 1 15.29 9.47 -4.15
C MET A 1 15.90 8.31 -3.39
N LEU A 2 15.33 7.96 -2.24
CA LEU A 2 15.70 6.77 -1.46
C LEU A 2 14.85 5.57 -1.90
N PRO A 3 15.43 4.37 -2.06
CA PRO A 3 14.66 3.15 -2.30
C PRO A 3 13.95 2.73 -1.01
N ILE A 4 12.63 2.52 -1.09
CA ILE A 4 11.81 2.11 0.06
C ILE A 4 11.60 0.61 0.08
N PHE A 5 11.13 0.03 -1.04
CA PHE A 5 11.10 -1.42 -1.19
C PHE A 5 11.19 -1.83 -2.66
N GLN A 6 11.52 -3.11 -2.85
CA GLN A 6 11.48 -3.79 -4.12
C GLN A 6 10.65 -5.07 -3.97
N LEU A 7 9.73 -5.28 -4.90
CA LEU A 7 8.83 -6.43 -4.96
C LEU A 7 9.08 -7.24 -6.21
N ARG A 8 9.43 -8.52 -6.02
CA ARG A 8 9.37 -9.56 -7.05
C ARG A 8 7.93 -10.02 -7.18
N VAL A 9 7.23 -9.50 -8.17
CA VAL A 9 5.79 -9.72 -8.35
C VAL A 9 5.49 -11.21 -8.61
N ASP A 10 6.41 -11.90 -9.28
CA ASP A 10 6.31 -13.33 -9.57
C ASP A 10 6.57 -14.25 -8.36
N GLU A 11 6.94 -13.69 -7.22
CA GLU A 11 7.08 -14.41 -5.94
C GLU A 11 5.84 -14.23 -5.04
N LEU A 12 4.85 -13.44 -5.47
CA LEU A 12 3.62 -13.23 -4.70
C LEU A 12 2.75 -14.49 -4.69
N PRO A 13 2.11 -14.82 -3.56
CA PRO A 13 1.10 -15.89 -3.50
C PRO A 13 -0.10 -15.64 -4.43
N SER A 14 -0.44 -14.38 -4.67
CA SER A 14 -1.47 -13.94 -5.59
C SER A 14 -1.07 -12.60 -6.21
N ILE A 15 -1.21 -12.48 -7.52
CA ILE A 15 -0.80 -11.28 -8.28
C ILE A 15 -2.05 -10.40 -8.50
N PRO A 16 -2.09 -9.16 -7.98
CA PRO A 16 -3.16 -8.21 -8.31
C PRO A 16 -3.22 -7.96 -9.82
N LYS A 17 -4.43 -7.80 -10.36
CA LYS A 17 -4.66 -7.53 -11.78
C LYS A 17 -3.83 -6.34 -12.30
N ALA A 18 -3.75 -5.27 -11.51
CA ALA A 18 -2.92 -4.09 -11.78
C ALA A 18 -1.41 -4.38 -12.02
N LEU A 19 -0.93 -5.53 -11.55
CA LEU A 19 0.46 -5.99 -11.67
C LEU A 19 0.64 -7.12 -12.70
N GLU A 20 -0.38 -7.48 -13.47
CA GLU A 20 -0.24 -8.42 -14.57
C GLU A 20 0.87 -7.99 -15.54
N GLY A 21 1.73 -8.95 -15.91
CA GLY A 21 2.89 -8.70 -16.77
C GLY A 21 4.06 -7.98 -16.11
N VAL A 22 3.95 -7.52 -14.85
CA VAL A 22 5.06 -6.95 -14.08
C VAL A 22 5.86 -8.08 -13.42
N LYS A 23 7.20 -8.02 -13.51
CA LYS A 23 8.12 -8.94 -12.81
C LYS A 23 8.80 -8.27 -11.62
N LEU A 24 9.05 -6.97 -11.72
CA LEU A 24 9.65 -6.19 -10.66
C LEU A 24 8.90 -4.88 -10.47
N LEU A 25 8.57 -4.56 -9.23
CA LEU A 25 8.12 -3.23 -8.82
C LEU A 25 9.13 -2.65 -7.83
N THR A 26 9.47 -1.38 -7.98
CA THR A 26 10.33 -0.66 -7.03
C THR A 26 9.66 0.64 -6.61
N LEU A 27 9.63 0.92 -5.32
CA LEU A 27 9.15 2.17 -4.74
C LEU A 27 10.31 3.02 -4.25
N TRP A 28 10.26 4.31 -4.56
CA TRP A 28 11.25 5.30 -4.20
C TRP A 28 10.57 6.55 -3.64
N PHE A 29 11.21 7.22 -2.67
CA PHE A 29 10.73 8.48 -2.11
C PHE A 29 11.79 9.58 -2.17
N ASP A 30 11.33 10.82 -2.32
CA ASP A 30 12.15 11.99 -2.12
C ASP A 30 12.01 12.49 -0.67
N VAL A 31 13.08 12.32 0.10
CA VAL A 31 13.14 12.74 1.52
C VAL A 31 13.02 14.25 1.73
N HIS A 32 13.18 15.04 0.67
CA HIS A 32 13.05 16.50 0.76
C HIS A 32 11.63 16.97 0.46
N THR A 33 10.74 16.08 0.01
CA THR A 33 9.34 16.45 -0.23
C THR A 33 8.58 16.55 1.08
N LYS A 34 8.05 17.74 1.38
CA LYS A 34 7.35 18.03 2.64
C LYS A 34 5.89 17.55 2.68
N HIS A 35 5.30 17.32 1.51
CA HIS A 35 3.85 17.21 1.33
C HIS A 35 3.53 16.12 0.29
N VAL A 36 3.17 14.94 0.76
CA VAL A 36 2.89 13.74 -0.06
C VAL A 36 1.68 13.00 0.51
N TRP A 37 0.52 13.66 0.54
CA TRP A 37 -0.77 13.05 0.93
C TRP A 37 -1.60 12.62 -0.27
N ASP A 38 -1.59 13.39 -1.35
CA ASP A 38 -2.18 13.05 -2.64
C ASP A 38 -1.15 13.38 -3.70
N ALA A 39 -0.40 12.37 -4.10
CA ALA A 39 0.73 12.52 -4.98
C ALA A 39 0.55 11.66 -6.22
N ARG A 40 0.95 12.21 -7.37
CA ARG A 40 1.10 11.46 -8.61
C ARG A 40 2.55 11.01 -8.78
N ASN A 41 2.74 9.89 -9.47
CA ASN A 41 4.06 9.34 -9.75
C ASN A 41 5.03 10.41 -10.28
N GLY A 42 6.23 10.51 -9.69
CA GLY A 42 7.21 11.55 -10.00
C GLY A 42 7.10 12.82 -9.14
N LYS A 43 6.11 12.93 -8.26
CA LYS A 43 5.96 14.04 -7.30
C LYS A 43 6.15 13.51 -5.87
N GLY A 44 7.37 13.59 -5.36
CA GLY A 44 7.72 13.13 -4.01
C GLY A 44 7.90 11.61 -3.84
N PHE A 45 7.33 10.81 -4.74
CA PHE A 45 7.63 9.37 -4.85
C PHE A 45 7.74 8.94 -6.31
N VAL A 46 8.37 7.80 -6.55
CA VAL A 46 8.43 7.14 -7.86
C VAL A 46 8.19 5.66 -7.70
N ILE A 47 7.21 5.12 -8.42
CA ILE A 47 7.08 3.69 -8.69
C ILE A 47 7.60 3.41 -10.09
N ARG A 48 8.45 2.38 -10.19
CA ARG A 48 8.89 1.80 -11.46
C ARG A 48 8.47 0.34 -11.52
N THR A 49 8.01 -0.07 -12.69
CA THR A 49 7.63 -1.44 -12.99
C THR A 49 8.41 -1.95 -14.18
N TYR A 50 8.85 -3.20 -14.11
CA TYR A 50 9.64 -3.84 -15.14
C TYR A 50 8.98 -5.15 -15.55
N PRO A 51 8.74 -5.38 -16.86
CA PRO A 51 8.14 -6.62 -17.34
C PRO A 51 9.14 -7.78 -17.41
N SER A 52 10.43 -7.51 -17.21
CA SER A 52 11.50 -8.49 -17.23
C SER A 52 12.65 -8.04 -16.33
N LEU A 53 13.40 -9.00 -15.81
CA LEU A 53 14.66 -8.75 -15.10
C LEU A 53 15.87 -8.68 -16.05
N LYS A 54 15.69 -9.02 -17.33
CA LYS A 54 16.77 -9.04 -18.31
C LYS A 54 17.39 -7.65 -18.45
N GLY A 55 18.71 -7.57 -18.22
CA GLY A 55 19.46 -6.31 -18.33
C GLY A 55 19.35 -5.39 -17.11
N LEU A 56 18.56 -5.74 -16.08
CA LEU A 56 18.60 -5.02 -14.82
C LEU A 56 19.90 -5.33 -14.08
N GLN A 57 20.50 -4.28 -13.52
CA GLN A 57 21.71 -4.41 -12.71
C GLN A 57 21.33 -4.19 -11.24
N PRO A 58 21.84 -5.03 -10.32
CA PRO A 58 21.71 -4.75 -8.90
C PRO A 58 22.27 -3.37 -8.58
N LEU A 59 21.51 -2.59 -7.81
CA LEU A 59 22.09 -1.47 -7.07
C LEU A 59 23.12 -2.12 -6.15
N GLY A 60 24.40 -1.79 -6.34
CA GLY A 60 25.53 -2.46 -5.69
C GLY A 60 25.46 -2.46 -4.15
N PRO A 61 26.53 -2.92 -3.48
CA PRO A 61 26.53 -3.15 -2.03
C PRO A 61 26.11 -1.92 -1.20
N GLY A 62 26.30 -0.71 -1.72
CA GLY A 62 26.06 0.56 -1.04
C GLY A 62 24.66 0.81 -0.48
N TYR A 63 23.61 0.10 -0.93
CA TYR A 63 22.29 0.16 -0.28
C TYR A 63 22.04 -0.99 0.70
N ARG A 64 22.52 -2.20 0.40
CA ARG A 64 22.30 -3.38 1.26
C ARG A 64 23.17 -3.36 2.52
N GLU A 65 24.33 -2.72 2.42
CA GLU A 65 25.36 -2.67 3.45
C GLU A 65 25.45 -1.28 4.12
N HIS A 66 24.54 -0.35 3.75
CA HIS A 66 24.53 0.97 4.36
C HIS A 66 24.09 0.86 5.83
N ALA A 67 24.97 1.23 6.76
CA ALA A 67 24.71 1.12 8.19
C ALA A 67 23.45 1.86 8.66
N THR A 68 23.01 2.88 7.92
CA THR A 68 21.78 3.66 8.22
C THR A 68 20.58 3.30 7.35
N MET A 69 20.69 2.37 6.41
CA MET A 69 19.57 1.90 5.57
C MET A 69 19.58 0.36 5.51
N PRO A 70 19.28 -0.30 6.64
CA PRO A 70 19.26 -1.75 6.68
C PRO A 70 18.21 -2.29 5.71
N THR A 71 18.59 -3.29 4.91
CA THR A 71 17.66 -3.99 4.01
C THR A 71 17.22 -5.30 4.66
N PHE A 72 15.92 -5.57 4.66
CA PHE A 72 15.37 -6.82 5.18
C PHE A 72 14.67 -7.59 4.07
N PRO A 73 14.84 -8.92 3.97
CA PRO A 73 14.09 -9.72 3.02
C PRO A 73 12.59 -9.68 3.38
N ILE A 74 11.76 -9.48 2.37
CA ILE A 74 10.31 -9.52 2.55
C ILE A 74 9.87 -10.98 2.71
N ARG A 75 9.06 -11.26 3.73
CA ARG A 75 8.42 -12.56 3.93
C ARG A 75 6.91 -12.40 3.74
N TRP A 76 6.38 -13.08 2.73
CA TRP A 76 4.96 -13.01 2.39
C TRP A 76 4.13 -13.87 3.34
N HIS A 77 2.98 -13.35 3.72
CA HIS A 77 1.94 -14.07 4.43
C HIS A 77 0.65 -13.88 3.65
N ASN A 78 -0.09 -14.96 3.45
CA ASN A 78 -1.42 -14.84 2.86
C ASN A 78 -2.42 -14.49 3.97
N LEU A 79 -3.36 -13.60 3.67
CA LEU A 79 -4.51 -13.33 4.52
C LEU A 79 -5.73 -13.92 3.83
N GLU A 80 -6.36 -14.91 4.45
CA GLU A 80 -7.53 -15.58 3.88
C GLU A 80 -8.76 -14.67 3.83
N GLN A 81 -8.85 -13.71 4.75
CA GLN A 81 -9.99 -12.81 4.88
C GLN A 81 -9.51 -11.36 4.93
N ASP A 82 -9.61 -10.68 3.79
CA ASP A 82 -9.50 -9.23 3.71
C ASP A 82 -10.89 -8.65 3.42
N LEU A 83 -11.20 -7.51 4.02
CA LEU A 83 -12.52 -6.88 3.93
C LEU A 83 -12.42 -5.52 3.25
N PRO A 84 -13.45 -5.11 2.49
CA PRO A 84 -13.58 -3.72 2.05
C PRO A 84 -13.64 -2.79 3.25
N ASP A 85 -13.15 -1.55 3.06
CA ASP A 85 -13.45 -0.49 4.00
C ASP A 85 -14.94 -0.13 3.92
N TRP A 86 -15.48 0.53 4.94
CA TRP A 86 -16.91 0.86 5.00
C TRP A 86 -17.36 1.64 3.76
N SER A 87 -16.55 2.61 3.34
CA SER A 87 -16.80 3.47 2.19
C SER A 87 -16.79 2.74 0.85
N ASP A 88 -16.02 1.66 0.72
CA ASP A 88 -15.90 0.90 -0.53
C ASP A 88 -17.23 0.24 -0.96
N PHE A 89 -18.15 0.02 -0.02
CA PHE A 89 -19.38 -0.71 -0.32
C PHE A 89 -20.65 -0.13 0.33
N VAL A 90 -20.58 0.92 1.16
CA VAL A 90 -21.75 1.51 1.84
C VAL A 90 -22.86 1.92 0.86
N ASP A 91 -22.49 2.38 -0.34
CA ASP A 91 -23.45 2.79 -1.36
C ASP A 91 -24.06 1.60 -2.13
N THR A 92 -23.51 0.39 -1.94
CA THR A 92 -23.98 -0.85 -2.58
C THR A 92 -24.98 -1.63 -1.73
N ILE A 93 -25.07 -1.33 -0.43
CA ILE A 93 -26.00 -1.96 0.50
C ILE A 93 -27.31 -1.16 0.62
N PRO A 94 -28.43 -1.80 1.01
CA PRO A 94 -29.68 -1.08 1.20
C PRO A 94 -29.54 0.05 2.21
N THR A 95 -30.13 1.22 1.94
CA THR A 95 -30.05 2.40 2.81
C THR A 95 -30.49 2.12 4.25
N ALA A 96 -31.44 1.21 4.45
CA ALA A 96 -31.88 0.79 5.78
C ALA A 96 -30.77 0.07 6.58
N VAL A 97 -29.89 -0.67 5.90
CA VAL A 97 -28.72 -1.32 6.50
C VAL A 97 -27.60 -0.29 6.73
N ALA A 98 -27.31 0.55 5.74
CA ALA A 98 -26.27 1.58 5.86
C ALA A 98 -26.54 2.60 6.98
N ARG A 99 -27.83 2.87 7.26
CA ARG A 99 -28.27 3.80 8.31
C ARG A 99 -28.76 3.08 9.57
N ALA A 100 -28.59 1.76 9.65
CA ALA A 100 -28.95 1.03 10.86
C ALA A 100 -28.11 1.58 12.04
N PRO A 101 -28.70 1.74 13.23
CA PRO A 101 -27.96 2.16 14.42
C PRO A 101 -26.96 1.08 14.87
N ASP A 102 -27.11 -0.15 14.38
CA ASP A 102 -26.25 -1.28 14.64
C ASP A 102 -25.39 -1.59 13.41
N SER A 103 -24.11 -1.22 13.51
CA SER A 103 -23.05 -1.56 12.55
C SER A 103 -22.07 -2.59 13.13
N GLU A 104 -22.44 -3.28 14.23
CA GLU A 104 -21.60 -4.27 14.92
C GLU A 104 -21.31 -5.47 14.01
N TRP A 105 -22.22 -5.83 13.12
CA TRP A 105 -21.98 -6.89 12.13
C TRP A 105 -20.76 -6.60 11.22
N PHE A 106 -20.42 -5.32 10.98
CA PHE A 106 -19.26 -4.91 10.19
C PHE A 106 -18.04 -4.68 11.09
N PHE A 107 -18.17 -3.82 12.11
CA PHE A 107 -17.05 -3.45 12.99
C PHE A 107 -16.61 -4.59 13.91
N GLY A 108 -17.51 -5.50 14.26
CA GLY A 108 -17.26 -6.71 15.04
C GLY A 108 -16.85 -7.94 14.19
N HIS A 109 -16.79 -7.82 12.86
CA HIS A 109 -16.40 -8.95 12.01
C HIS A 109 -14.95 -9.38 12.30
N PRO A 110 -14.64 -10.69 12.42
CA PRO A 110 -13.28 -11.18 12.73
C PRO A 110 -12.19 -10.68 11.76
N GLY A 111 -12.54 -10.46 10.50
CA GLY A 111 -11.66 -9.86 9.50
C GLY A 111 -11.21 -8.43 9.84
N ASN A 112 -12.04 -7.64 10.52
CA ASN A 112 -11.70 -6.28 10.94
C ASN A 112 -10.64 -6.29 12.05
N ALA A 113 -10.81 -7.18 13.04
CA ALA A 113 -9.80 -7.41 14.08
C ALA A 113 -8.49 -7.99 13.51
N SER A 114 -8.59 -8.92 12.57
CA SER A 114 -7.43 -9.53 11.90
C SER A 114 -6.63 -8.48 11.10
N ARG A 115 -7.33 -7.57 10.41
CA ARG A 115 -6.74 -6.41 9.73
C ARG A 115 -5.93 -5.54 10.69
N ALA A 116 -6.53 -5.15 11.82
CA ALA A 116 -5.86 -4.31 12.81
C ALA A 116 -4.60 -4.97 13.38
N ASN A 117 -4.66 -6.27 13.69
CA ASN A 117 -3.50 -7.03 14.19
C ASN A 117 -2.38 -7.12 13.14
N LEU A 118 -2.72 -7.39 11.88
CA LEU A 118 -1.71 -7.49 10.82
C LEU A 118 -1.02 -6.16 10.53
N GLN A 119 -1.75 -5.04 10.56
CA GLN A 119 -1.13 -3.71 10.43
C GLN A 119 -0.17 -3.40 11.58
N GLN A 120 -0.36 -3.97 12.77
CA GLN A 120 0.60 -3.80 13.86
C GLN A 120 1.93 -4.49 13.57
N ASP A 121 1.95 -5.60 12.83
CA ASP A 121 3.17 -6.42 12.67
C ASP A 121 3.73 -6.45 11.23
N LYS A 122 2.95 -6.03 10.24
CA LYS A 122 3.26 -6.14 8.81
C LYS A 122 3.12 -4.77 8.14
N PRO A 123 4.22 -4.13 7.74
CA PRO A 123 4.18 -2.76 7.21
C PRO A 123 3.76 -2.68 5.73
N LEU A 124 3.58 -3.81 5.04
CA LEU A 124 3.26 -3.86 3.62
C LEU A 124 2.14 -4.86 3.37
N LYS A 125 1.10 -4.42 2.66
CA LYS A 125 0.02 -5.26 2.14
C LYS A 125 -0.03 -5.13 0.63
N ILE A 126 -0.12 -6.23 -0.09
CA ILE A 126 -0.26 -6.26 -1.56
C ILE A 126 -1.61 -6.86 -1.94
N GLY A 127 -2.38 -6.18 -2.77
CA GLY A 127 -3.71 -6.60 -3.22
C GLY A 127 -4.78 -6.53 -2.13
N GLY A 128 -5.97 -7.04 -2.46
CA GLY A 128 -7.15 -6.95 -1.60
C GLY A 128 -7.81 -5.57 -1.70
N TYR A 129 -8.37 -5.09 -0.60
CA TYR A 129 -9.03 -3.80 -0.49
C TYR A 129 -8.10 -2.71 0.06
N SER A 130 -8.34 -1.45 -0.31
CA SER A 130 -7.71 -0.31 0.37
C SER A 130 -8.08 -0.31 1.85
N GLN A 131 -7.26 0.33 2.67
CA GLN A 131 -7.53 0.45 4.10
C GLN A 131 -7.25 1.87 4.53
N TRP A 132 -8.19 2.46 5.25
CA TRP A 132 -8.11 3.85 5.66
C TRP A 132 -8.25 3.95 7.18
N TRP A 133 -7.45 4.83 7.78
CA TRP A 133 -7.77 5.33 9.12
C TRP A 133 -8.61 6.60 9.03
N GLN A 134 -8.29 7.44 8.05
CA GLN A 134 -9.08 8.60 7.66
C GLN A 134 -9.11 8.66 6.15
N GLU A 135 -10.25 8.29 5.57
CA GLU A 135 -10.41 8.24 4.13
C GLU A 135 -10.29 9.64 3.50
N PRO A 136 -9.54 9.80 2.39
CA PRO A 136 -9.52 11.05 1.64
C PRO A 136 -10.89 11.32 0.99
N GLN A 137 -11.17 12.59 0.68
CA GLN A 137 -12.44 12.97 0.05
C GLN A 137 -12.68 12.34 -1.33
N ASP A 138 -11.61 11.95 -2.03
CA ASP A 138 -11.66 11.34 -3.35
C ASP A 138 -10.55 10.30 -3.49
N VAL A 139 -10.94 9.04 -3.71
CA VAL A 139 -10.03 7.92 -3.99
C VAL A 139 -9.79 7.75 -5.50
N GLY A 140 -10.61 8.38 -6.36
CA GLY A 140 -10.57 8.25 -7.81
C GLY A 140 -10.92 6.84 -8.31
N GLU A 141 -10.70 6.60 -9.61
CA GLU A 141 -10.99 5.31 -10.28
C GLU A 141 -9.77 4.38 -10.38
N GLY A 142 -8.68 4.68 -9.67
CA GLY A 142 -7.46 3.89 -9.72
C GLY A 142 -7.67 2.48 -9.13
N GLU A 143 -6.97 1.48 -9.68
CA GLU A 143 -6.98 0.13 -9.10
C GLU A 143 -6.03 0.09 -7.90
N PHE A 144 -6.54 -0.25 -6.71
CA PHE A 144 -5.69 -0.44 -5.53
C PHE A 144 -4.66 -1.56 -5.76
N VAL A 145 -3.41 -1.33 -5.35
CA VAL A 145 -2.33 -2.29 -5.54
C VAL A 145 -1.67 -2.67 -4.23
N PHE A 146 -1.30 -1.69 -3.41
CA PHE A 146 -0.65 -1.98 -2.13
C PHE A 146 -0.81 -0.85 -1.13
N LEU A 147 -0.67 -1.20 0.14
CA LEU A 147 -0.60 -0.28 1.27
C LEU A 147 0.78 -0.39 1.92
N LEU A 148 1.35 0.76 2.28
CA LEU A 148 2.56 0.88 3.08
C LEU A 148 2.22 1.60 4.40
N ASP A 149 2.38 0.91 5.52
CA ASP A 149 2.32 1.54 6.84
C ASP A 149 3.61 2.33 7.09
N SER A 150 3.46 3.59 7.48
CA SER A 150 4.58 4.50 7.77
C SER A 150 4.85 4.68 9.27
N THR A 151 4.29 3.83 10.11
CA THR A 151 4.59 3.82 11.54
C THR A 151 6.07 3.44 11.79
N PRO A 152 6.61 3.71 13.01
CA PRO A 152 8.01 3.36 13.36
C PRO A 152 8.40 1.89 13.07
N ARG A 153 7.40 1.02 12.90
CA ARG A 153 7.51 -0.40 12.59
C ARG A 153 7.92 -0.67 11.14
N GLY A 154 7.56 0.22 10.22
CA GLY A 154 8.02 0.21 8.82
C GLY A 154 9.40 0.85 8.62
N GLN A 155 10.01 1.41 9.67
CA GLN A 155 11.28 2.18 9.63
C GLN A 155 11.31 3.32 8.60
N PHE A 156 10.13 3.74 8.11
CA PHE A 156 9.93 4.80 7.15
C PHE A 156 8.71 5.62 7.59
N GLY A 157 8.91 6.90 7.90
CA GLY A 157 7.83 7.78 8.36
C GLY A 157 7.33 8.68 7.25
N LEU A 158 6.03 8.66 6.96
CA LEU A 158 5.40 9.73 6.19
C LEU A 158 5.30 10.97 7.07
N PRO A 159 5.44 12.20 6.53
CA PRO A 159 5.48 13.43 7.32
C PRO A 159 4.28 13.68 8.25
N ALA A 160 3.12 13.06 8.00
CA ALA A 160 1.90 13.18 8.82
C ALA A 160 1.61 11.97 9.72
N GLY A 161 2.42 10.89 9.65
CA GLY A 161 2.06 9.59 10.23
C GLY A 161 0.93 8.89 9.45
N GLY A 162 0.67 7.62 9.76
CA GLY A 162 -0.40 6.84 9.12
C GLY A 162 0.06 5.89 8.02
N SER A 163 -0.85 5.46 7.15
CA SER A 163 -0.56 4.57 6.02
C SER A 163 -0.72 5.28 4.68
N ALA A 164 -0.04 4.79 3.64
CA ALA A 164 -0.24 5.21 2.26
C ALA A 164 -0.78 4.06 1.41
N ASN A 165 -1.90 4.30 0.75
CA ASN A 165 -2.48 3.44 -0.27
C ASN A 165 -1.96 3.86 -1.65
N PHE A 166 -1.58 2.89 -2.48
CA PHE A 166 -1.04 3.10 -3.82
C PHE A 166 -1.96 2.50 -4.86
N PHE A 167 -2.36 3.34 -5.81
CA PHE A 167 -3.30 3.02 -6.86
C PHE A 167 -2.63 3.11 -8.22
N LYS A 168 -3.01 2.22 -9.13
CA LYS A 168 -2.61 2.27 -10.53
C LYS A 168 -3.69 2.99 -11.34
N GLU A 169 -3.29 4.06 -12.00
CA GLU A 169 -4.15 4.87 -12.88
C GLU A 169 -3.64 4.76 -14.32
N GLY A 170 -4.16 3.79 -15.07
CA GLY A 170 -3.65 3.45 -16.40
C GLY A 170 -2.16 3.09 -16.39
N ASN A 171 -1.33 3.92 -17.00
CA ASN A 171 0.14 3.75 -17.01
C ASN A 171 0.88 4.53 -15.92
N SER A 172 0.15 5.17 -15.00
CA SER A 172 0.71 5.97 -13.91
C SER A 172 0.31 5.43 -12.53
N TRP A 173 0.78 6.11 -11.49
CA TRP A 173 0.52 5.78 -10.09
C TRP A 173 0.04 7.00 -9.33
N ARG A 174 -0.88 6.78 -8.40
CA ARG A 174 -1.32 7.75 -7.40
C ARG A 174 -1.08 7.16 -6.02
N MET A 175 -0.63 8.00 -5.10
CA MET A 175 -0.47 7.67 -3.70
C MET A 175 -1.41 8.56 -2.91
N LEU A 176 -2.20 7.92 -2.04
CA LEU A 176 -3.12 8.56 -1.11
C LEU A 176 -2.74 8.14 0.30
N ALA A 177 -2.26 9.08 1.10
CA ALA A 177 -1.96 8.86 2.51
C ALA A 177 -3.11 9.32 3.40
N ASP A 178 -3.26 8.67 4.55
CA ASP A 178 -4.17 9.14 5.60
C ASP A 178 -3.81 10.60 5.96
N ASN A 179 -4.77 11.51 5.83
CA ASN A 179 -4.60 12.88 6.31
C ASN A 179 -4.99 12.90 7.79
N SER A 180 -4.02 13.08 8.69
CA SER A 180 -4.27 13.39 10.10
C SER A 180 -4.64 14.85 10.32
#